data_AF-A0A7U3VP90-F1
#
_entry.id   AF-A0A7U3VP90-F1
#
_cell.length_a   1.000
_cell.length_b   1.000
_cell.length_c   1.000
_cell.angle_alpha   90.00
_cell.angle_beta   90.00
_cell.angle_gamma   90.00
#
_symmetry.space_group_name_H-M   'P 1'
#
loop_
_entity.id
_entity.type
_entity.pdbx_description
1 polymer ?
#
loop_
_entity_poly.entity_id
_entity_poly.type
_entity_poly.pdbx_seq_one_letter_code
_entity_poly.pdbx_strand_id
1 'polypeptide(L)'
;MPSGVHGYIPPCIVEGCARPNKARGFCNLHYHRFAATGDPLATRKTPNGGFLALLKQAARAATDECIVASTFSGRPVAKLNGKSMNASRAVWILANGDPGRLHVLHTCHNDRCISIKHLYTGDHDRNMRDMSEAGRWGTRALPVGADHGRAVLIEANVLDIRRRAADGESAAALAREFKVHRRTVEKVIKGETWKHLD
;
A
#
# COMPACT_ATOMS: atom_id res chain seq x y z
N MET A 1 -58.15 -13.15 -3.91
CA MET A 1 -57.84 -12.85 -5.32
C MET A 1 -56.53 -12.07 -5.33
N PRO A 2 -55.43 -12.55 -5.92
CA PRO A 2 -54.19 -11.79 -5.91
C PRO A 2 -54.29 -10.67 -6.95
N SER A 3 -54.48 -9.44 -6.45
CA SER A 3 -54.36 -8.20 -7.22
C SER A 3 -52.89 -7.95 -7.51
N GLY A 4 -52.49 -8.06 -8.76
CA GLY A 4 -51.10 -7.83 -9.16
C GLY A 4 -50.99 -7.57 -10.65
N VAL A 5 -51.55 -6.44 -11.11
CA VAL A 5 -51.24 -5.88 -12.44
C VAL A 5 -49.74 -5.57 -12.47
N HIS A 6 -48.94 -6.50 -13.01
CA HIS A 6 -47.58 -6.20 -13.41
C HIS A 6 -47.66 -5.22 -14.59
N GLY A 7 -47.50 -3.93 -14.28
CA GLY A 7 -47.44 -2.89 -15.30
C GLY A 7 -46.38 -3.23 -16.32
N TYR A 8 -46.76 -3.24 -17.59
CA TYR A 8 -45.83 -3.41 -18.70
C TYR A 8 -44.76 -2.32 -18.62
N ILE A 9 -43.51 -2.72 -18.39
CA ILE A 9 -42.36 -1.81 -18.43
C ILE A 9 -41.85 -1.81 -19.86
N PRO A 10 -41.95 -0.68 -20.59
CA PRO A 10 -41.47 -0.62 -21.96
C PRO A 10 -39.95 -0.85 -22.02
N PRO A 11 -39.41 -1.37 -23.12
CA PRO A 11 -37.98 -1.51 -23.31
C PRO A 11 -37.28 -0.15 -23.37
N CYS A 12 -35.96 -0.17 -23.24
CA CYS A 12 -35.11 0.99 -23.41
C CYS A 12 -35.28 1.60 -24.81
N ILE A 13 -35.33 2.93 -24.90
CA ILE A 13 -35.43 3.66 -26.18
C ILE A 13 -34.17 3.58 -27.07
N VAL A 14 -33.09 3.00 -26.56
CA VAL A 14 -31.86 2.83 -27.35
C VAL A 14 -32.06 1.65 -28.29
N GLU A 15 -31.91 1.91 -29.58
CA GLU A 15 -32.04 0.91 -30.64
C GLU A 15 -31.22 -0.34 -30.33
N GLY A 16 -31.84 -1.53 -30.46
CA GLY A 16 -31.20 -2.81 -30.14
C GLY A 16 -31.08 -3.15 -28.65
N CYS A 17 -31.60 -2.33 -27.73
CA CYS A 17 -31.56 -2.62 -26.29
C CYS A 17 -32.90 -3.13 -25.74
N ALA A 18 -33.01 -4.44 -25.49
CA ALA A 18 -34.22 -5.06 -24.95
C ALA A 18 -34.38 -4.94 -23.42
N ARG A 19 -33.50 -4.19 -22.72
CA ARG A 19 -33.57 -4.07 -21.25
C ARG A 19 -34.75 -3.19 -20.82
N PRO A 20 -35.41 -3.49 -19.69
CA PRO A 20 -36.56 -2.70 -19.22
C PRO A 20 -36.13 -1.27 -18.91
N ASN A 21 -36.95 -0.32 -19.32
CA ASN A 21 -36.82 1.10 -18.99
C ASN A 21 -36.97 1.29 -17.47
N LYS A 22 -36.01 2.01 -16.89
CA LYS A 22 -35.94 2.31 -15.46
C LYS A 22 -36.20 3.79 -15.19
N ALA A 23 -35.71 4.69 -16.04
CA ALA A 23 -35.88 6.12 -15.89
C ALA A 23 -35.67 6.85 -17.22
N ARG A 24 -36.50 7.86 -17.51
CA ARG A 24 -36.38 8.76 -18.68
C ARG A 24 -36.28 8.07 -20.04
N GLY A 25 -36.93 6.91 -20.23
CA GLY A 25 -36.81 6.17 -21.50
C GLY A 25 -35.69 5.13 -21.50
N PHE A 26 -34.78 5.16 -20.53
CA PHE A 26 -33.55 4.39 -20.55
C PHE A 26 -33.56 3.24 -19.54
N CYS A 27 -32.90 2.13 -19.89
CA CYS A 27 -32.52 1.13 -18.89
C CYS A 27 -31.49 1.72 -17.91
N ASN A 28 -31.26 1.06 -16.77
CA ASN A 28 -30.35 1.55 -15.73
C ASN A 28 -28.97 1.97 -16.27
N LEU A 29 -28.39 1.16 -17.17
CA LEU A 29 -27.08 1.43 -17.77
C LEU A 29 -27.08 2.69 -18.65
N HIS A 30 -28.03 2.81 -19.57
CA HIS A 30 -28.12 3.95 -20.48
C HIS A 30 -28.53 5.22 -19.75
N TYR A 31 -29.34 5.10 -18.69
CA TYR A 31 -29.66 6.22 -17.80
C TYR A 31 -28.41 6.76 -17.12
N HIS A 32 -27.56 5.90 -16.54
CA HIS A 32 -26.32 6.33 -15.90
C HIS A 32 -25.33 6.95 -16.89
N ARG A 33 -25.22 6.44 -18.12
CA ARG A 33 -24.39 7.03 -19.18
C ARG A 33 -24.89 8.42 -19.58
N PHE A 34 -26.18 8.53 -19.83
CA PHE A 34 -26.85 9.78 -20.16
C PHE A 34 -26.72 10.81 -19.04
N ALA A 35 -26.95 10.43 -17.78
CA ALA A 35 -26.82 11.32 -16.63
C ALA A 35 -25.38 11.84 -16.43
N ALA A 36 -24.37 11.03 -16.77
CA ALA A 36 -22.97 11.41 -16.62
C ALA A 36 -22.41 12.22 -17.81
N THR A 37 -22.92 12.02 -19.03
CA THR A 37 -22.27 12.50 -20.26
C THR A 37 -23.20 13.18 -21.26
N GLY A 38 -24.52 13.10 -21.07
CA GLY A 38 -25.52 13.54 -22.04
C GLY A 38 -25.77 12.55 -23.19
N ASP A 39 -24.98 11.48 -23.33
CA ASP A 39 -25.12 10.47 -24.38
C ASP A 39 -25.41 9.08 -23.76
N PRO A 40 -26.55 8.43 -24.07
CA PRO A 40 -26.89 7.11 -23.52
C PRO A 40 -26.03 5.98 -24.10
N LEU A 41 -25.40 6.19 -25.27
CA LEU A 41 -24.47 5.29 -25.92
C LEU A 41 -23.01 5.55 -25.53
N ALA A 42 -22.75 6.59 -24.73
CA ALA A 42 -21.41 6.92 -24.27
C ALA A 42 -20.74 5.71 -23.64
N THR A 43 -19.71 5.22 -24.31
CA THR A 43 -18.81 4.24 -23.75
C THR A 43 -17.71 4.99 -23.00
N ARG A 44 -17.27 4.46 -21.86
CA ARG A 44 -15.99 4.88 -21.29
C ARG A 44 -14.93 4.44 -22.30
N LYS A 45 -14.47 5.34 -23.17
CA LYS A 45 -13.21 5.13 -23.87
C LYS A 45 -12.14 5.13 -22.78
N THR A 46 -11.63 3.97 -22.42
CA THR A 46 -10.25 3.94 -21.93
C THR A 46 -9.43 4.50 -23.09
N PRO A 47 -8.62 5.55 -22.90
CA PRO A 47 -7.71 6.00 -23.96
C PRO A 47 -6.96 4.77 -24.45
N ASN A 48 -6.76 4.61 -25.76
CA ASN A 48 -6.11 3.44 -26.35
C ASN A 48 -4.89 2.99 -25.50
N GLY A 49 -5.04 1.92 -24.71
CA GLY A 49 -4.00 1.40 -23.80
C GLY A 49 -4.12 1.71 -22.30
N GLY A 50 -5.10 2.47 -21.81
CA GLY A 50 -5.36 2.68 -20.38
C GLY A 50 -4.11 3.08 -19.56
N PHE A 51 -3.96 2.52 -18.35
CA PHE A 51 -2.78 2.75 -17.50
C PHE A 51 -1.45 2.39 -18.20
N LEU A 52 -1.45 1.42 -19.12
CA LEU A 52 -0.26 1.06 -19.90
C LEU A 52 0.19 2.21 -20.82
N ALA A 53 -0.72 3.02 -21.35
CA ALA A 53 -0.37 4.21 -22.11
C ALA A 53 0.38 5.24 -21.23
N LEU A 54 -0.09 5.44 -19.99
CA LEU A 54 0.59 6.29 -19.01
C LEU A 54 1.99 5.77 -18.67
N LEU A 55 2.16 4.45 -18.50
CA LEU A 55 3.48 3.86 -18.26
C LEU A 55 4.44 4.09 -19.44
N LYS A 56 3.96 3.92 -20.67
CA LYS A 56 4.76 4.17 -21.88
C LYS A 56 5.15 5.65 -22.02
N GLN A 57 4.25 6.57 -21.66
CA GLN A 57 4.54 8.00 -21.63
C GLN A 57 5.61 8.30 -20.56
N ALA A 58 5.43 7.78 -19.34
CA ALA A 58 6.34 8.01 -18.24
C ALA A 58 7.75 7.42 -18.48
N ALA A 59 7.84 6.32 -19.24
CA ALA A 59 9.11 5.71 -19.67
C ALA A 59 9.92 6.56 -20.66
N ARG A 60 9.29 7.56 -21.29
CA ARG A 60 9.92 8.42 -22.31
C ARG A 60 9.91 9.89 -21.92
N ALA A 61 9.32 10.23 -20.77
CA ALA A 61 9.14 11.61 -20.36
C ALA A 61 10.47 12.23 -19.94
N ALA A 62 10.78 13.41 -20.48
CA ALA A 62 11.99 14.16 -20.15
C ALA A 62 11.76 15.26 -19.08
N THR A 63 10.64 15.18 -18.35
CA THR A 63 10.25 16.16 -17.33
C THR A 63 10.96 15.91 -16.01
N ASP A 64 11.34 17.00 -15.34
CA ASP A 64 11.87 16.96 -13.98
C ASP A 64 10.75 16.92 -12.92
N GLU A 65 9.49 17.07 -13.34
CA GLU A 65 8.31 16.94 -12.48
C GLU A 65 7.90 15.49 -12.23
N CYS A 66 7.23 15.25 -11.10
CA CYS A 66 6.65 13.95 -10.81
C CYS A 66 5.50 13.63 -11.78
N ILE A 67 5.56 12.47 -12.42
CA ILE A 67 4.39 11.88 -13.09
C ILE A 67 3.69 11.01 -12.07
N VAL A 68 2.59 11.51 -11.50
CA VAL A 68 1.87 10.87 -10.39
C VAL A 68 0.70 10.05 -10.92
N ALA A 69 0.67 8.76 -10.63
CA ALA A 69 -0.50 7.92 -10.89
C ALA A 69 -1.57 8.13 -9.81
N SER A 70 -2.29 9.26 -9.89
CA SER A 70 -3.23 9.74 -8.87
C SER A 70 -4.44 8.84 -8.62
N THR A 71 -4.74 7.90 -9.51
CA THR A 71 -5.80 6.89 -9.33
C THR A 71 -5.49 5.88 -8.21
N PHE A 72 -4.26 5.87 -7.69
CA PHE A 72 -3.83 5.00 -6.62
C PHE A 72 -3.63 5.81 -5.33
N SER A 73 -4.07 5.24 -4.20
CA SER A 73 -3.88 5.81 -2.86
C SER A 73 -2.49 5.55 -2.27
N GLY A 74 -1.75 4.59 -2.83
CA GLY A 74 -0.36 4.28 -2.49
C GLY A 74 0.40 3.79 -3.72
N ARG A 75 1.48 3.04 -3.50
CA ARG A 75 2.34 2.53 -4.57
C ARG A 75 1.54 1.89 -5.72
N PRO A 76 1.59 2.45 -6.95
CA PRO A 76 0.81 1.94 -8.08
C PRO A 76 1.32 0.57 -8.56
N VAL A 77 0.39 -0.29 -9.00
CA VAL A 77 0.69 -1.64 -9.51
C VAL A 77 0.23 -1.74 -10.96
N ALA A 78 1.06 -2.35 -11.81
CA ALA A 78 0.85 -2.52 -13.24
C ALA A 78 1.03 -3.98 -13.67
N LYS A 79 0.35 -4.39 -14.75
CA LYS A 79 0.60 -5.65 -15.44
C LYS A 79 1.43 -5.38 -16.70
N LEU A 80 2.61 -5.97 -16.79
CA LEU A 80 3.51 -5.88 -17.95
C LEU A 80 3.98 -7.29 -18.33
N ASN A 81 3.90 -7.66 -19.62
CA ASN A 81 4.27 -8.98 -20.13
C ASN A 81 3.62 -10.14 -19.33
N GLY A 82 2.35 -9.98 -18.96
CA GLY A 82 1.59 -10.99 -18.20
C GLY A 82 1.85 -10.99 -16.68
N LYS A 83 2.87 -10.27 -16.17
CA LYS A 83 3.26 -10.26 -14.76
C LYS A 83 2.82 -8.98 -14.05
N SER A 84 2.36 -9.11 -12.81
CA SER A 84 2.04 -7.98 -11.93
C SER A 84 3.30 -7.46 -11.24
N MET A 85 3.50 -6.14 -11.21
CA MET A 85 4.66 -5.50 -10.58
C MET A 85 4.38 -4.04 -10.22
N ASN A 86 5.25 -3.42 -9.44
CA ASN A 86 5.19 -1.97 -9.18
C ASN A 86 5.28 -1.19 -10.49
N ALA A 87 4.47 -0.14 -10.63
CA ALA A 87 4.41 0.68 -11.84
C ALA A 87 5.76 1.32 -12.17
N SER A 88 6.53 1.76 -11.17
CA SER A 88 7.89 2.29 -11.37
C SER A 88 8.83 1.23 -11.97
N ARG A 89 8.70 -0.04 -11.56
CA ARG A 89 9.46 -1.14 -12.19
C ARG A 89 8.99 -1.39 -13.62
N ALA A 90 7.69 -1.33 -13.89
CA ALA A 90 7.17 -1.46 -15.24
C ALA A 90 7.69 -0.34 -16.17
N VAL A 91 7.71 0.91 -15.69
CA VAL A 91 8.31 2.05 -16.41
C VAL A 91 9.79 1.83 -16.68
N TRP A 92 10.55 1.40 -15.66
CA TRP A 92 11.97 1.07 -15.84
C TRP A 92 12.19 0.00 -16.91
N ILE A 93 11.41 -1.08 -16.89
CA ILE A 93 11.52 -2.16 -17.90
C ILE A 93 11.22 -1.64 -19.30
N LEU A 94 10.22 -0.78 -19.45
CA LEU A 94 9.86 -0.18 -20.74
C LEU A 94 10.96 0.75 -21.29
N ALA A 95 11.73 1.41 -20.42
CA ALA A 95 12.78 2.34 -20.79
C ALA A 95 14.16 1.66 -20.96
N ASN A 96 14.52 0.78 -20.03
CA ASN A 96 15.89 0.31 -19.81
C ASN A 96 16.03 -1.23 -19.84
N GLY A 97 14.93 -1.99 -19.90
CA GLY A 97 14.93 -3.45 -19.80
C GLY A 97 14.86 -3.98 -18.35
N ASP A 98 14.86 -5.32 -18.20
CA ASP A 98 14.70 -5.97 -16.90
C ASP A 98 15.91 -5.71 -15.98
N PRO A 99 15.74 -5.05 -14.82
CA PRO A 99 16.83 -4.78 -13.90
C PRO A 99 17.23 -6.03 -13.08
N GLY A 100 16.66 -7.20 -13.36
CA GLY A 100 16.97 -8.44 -12.66
C GLY A 100 16.64 -8.34 -11.18
N ARG A 101 17.62 -8.62 -10.31
CA ARG A 101 17.45 -8.58 -8.85
C ARG A 101 17.48 -7.18 -8.25
N LEU A 102 17.86 -6.16 -9.03
CA LEU A 102 17.94 -4.79 -8.54
C LEU A 102 16.54 -4.22 -8.26
N HIS A 103 16.47 -3.40 -7.21
CA HIS A 103 15.32 -2.59 -6.87
C HIS A 103 15.27 -1.35 -7.78
N VAL A 104 14.05 -0.90 -8.09
CA VAL A 104 13.83 0.39 -8.77
C VAL A 104 13.40 1.38 -7.71
N LEU A 105 14.25 2.38 -7.47
CA LEU A 105 14.20 3.33 -6.37
C LEU A 105 13.87 4.73 -6.89
N HIS A 106 13.49 5.62 -5.96
CA HIS A 106 13.04 6.98 -6.28
C HIS A 106 13.96 8.03 -5.68
N THR A 107 14.47 8.93 -6.50
CA THR A 107 15.15 10.16 -6.03
C THR A 107 14.18 11.15 -5.41
N CYS A 108 12.95 11.23 -5.92
CA CYS A 108 11.91 12.15 -5.44
C CYS A 108 11.16 11.68 -4.20
N HIS A 109 11.42 10.44 -3.74
CA HIS A 109 10.84 9.85 -2.53
C HIS A 109 9.29 9.79 -2.47
N ASN A 110 8.61 9.98 -3.61
CA ASN A 110 7.17 9.88 -3.78
C ASN A 110 6.79 8.49 -4.32
N ASP A 111 6.08 7.69 -3.54
CA ASP A 111 5.73 6.30 -3.86
C ASP A 111 4.71 6.16 -5.01
N ARG A 112 4.02 7.25 -5.36
CA ARG A 112 3.10 7.33 -6.51
C ARG A 112 3.73 7.87 -7.78
N CYS A 113 4.99 8.33 -7.72
CA CYS A 113 5.71 8.79 -8.89
C CYS A 113 6.15 7.61 -9.78
N ILE A 114 5.95 7.77 -11.08
CA ILE A 114 6.37 6.81 -12.11
C ILE A 114 7.26 7.45 -13.19
N SER A 115 7.72 8.69 -13.02
CA SER A 115 8.59 9.38 -14.00
C SER A 115 9.94 8.68 -14.10
N ILE A 116 10.37 8.29 -15.31
CA ILE A 116 11.65 7.60 -15.52
C ILE A 116 12.86 8.39 -15.00
N LYS A 117 12.83 9.72 -15.09
CA LYS A 117 13.90 10.61 -14.59
C LYS A 117 14.09 10.56 -13.07
N HIS A 118 13.06 10.16 -12.33
CA HIS A 118 13.13 10.02 -10.88
C HIS A 118 13.49 8.61 -10.44
N LEU A 119 13.68 7.68 -11.39
CA LEU A 119 13.98 6.29 -11.10
C LEU A 119 15.46 5.98 -11.31
N TYR A 120 15.98 5.09 -10.47
CA TYR A 120 17.30 4.49 -10.63
C TYR A 120 17.30 3.08 -10.06
N THR A 121 18.35 2.30 -10.35
CA THR A 121 18.50 0.94 -9.81
C THR A 121 19.45 0.91 -8.63
N GLY A 122 19.13 0.08 -7.65
CA GLY A 122 19.96 -0.13 -6.46
C GLY A 122 19.77 -1.53 -5.89
N ASP A 123 20.73 -1.97 -5.09
CA ASP A 123 20.59 -3.17 -4.27
C ASP A 123 19.83 -2.87 -2.97
N HIS A 124 19.66 -3.89 -2.13
CA HIS A 124 19.02 -3.75 -0.84
C HIS A 124 19.75 -2.74 0.06
N ASP A 125 21.09 -2.78 0.05
CA ASP A 125 21.93 -1.93 0.88
C ASP A 125 21.79 -0.45 0.50
N ARG A 126 21.70 -0.13 -0.80
CA ARG A 126 21.41 1.22 -1.29
C ARG A 126 20.05 1.69 -0.82
N ASN A 127 19.00 0.87 -0.98
CA ASN A 127 17.66 1.22 -0.51
C ASN A 127 17.62 1.50 1.00
N MET A 128 18.39 0.74 1.80
CA MET A 128 18.50 0.97 3.24
C MET A 128 19.24 2.27 3.58
N ARG A 129 20.30 2.62 2.83
CA ARG A 129 20.98 3.92 2.95
C ARG A 129 20.04 5.07 2.59
N ASP A 130 19.32 5.01 1.48
CA ASP A 130 18.40 6.07 1.06
C ASP A 130 17.27 6.30 2.08
N MET A 131 16.79 5.22 2.72
CA MET A 131 15.81 5.31 3.80
C MET A 131 16.39 6.01 5.04
N SER A 132 17.66 5.76 5.38
CA SER A 132 18.37 6.44 6.46
C SER A 132 18.63 7.92 6.13
N GLU A 133 19.13 8.22 4.93
CA GLU A 133 19.42 9.59 4.46
C GLU A 133 18.16 10.45 4.35
N ALA A 134 17.05 9.87 3.90
CA ALA A 134 15.74 10.53 3.87
C ALA A 134 15.11 10.70 5.26
N GLY A 135 15.79 10.30 6.34
CA GLY A 135 15.26 10.35 7.70
C GLY A 135 14.00 9.50 7.90
N ARG A 136 13.72 8.54 7.00
CA ARG A 136 12.56 7.64 7.11
C ARG A 136 12.84 6.41 7.95
N TRP A 137 14.11 6.19 8.27
CA TRP A 137 14.50 5.25 9.32
C TRP A 137 14.20 5.86 10.69
N GLY A 138 13.13 5.41 11.34
CA GLY A 138 12.82 5.79 12.72
C GLY A 138 11.85 6.95 12.95
N THR A 139 11.15 7.46 11.92
CA THR A 139 10.12 8.52 12.09
C THR A 139 8.76 8.02 12.57
N ARG A 140 8.47 6.72 12.43
CA ARG A 140 7.53 6.10 13.35
C ARG A 140 8.33 5.86 14.62
N ALA A 141 7.94 6.48 15.74
CA ALA A 141 8.29 5.97 17.05
C ALA A 141 8.06 4.45 16.97
N LEU A 142 9.15 3.69 16.87
CA LEU A 142 9.04 2.24 16.87
C LEU A 142 8.37 1.95 18.20
N PRO A 143 7.23 1.26 18.22
CA PRO A 143 6.55 1.00 19.47
C PRO A 143 7.56 0.32 20.38
N VAL A 144 7.94 1.00 21.46
CA VAL A 144 8.88 0.49 22.44
C VAL A 144 8.08 -0.11 23.58
N GLY A 145 8.68 -1.05 24.29
CA GLY A 145 8.03 -1.61 25.45
C GLY A 145 6.70 -2.31 25.12
N ALA A 146 5.66 -2.06 25.92
CA ALA A 146 4.36 -2.73 25.80
C ALA A 146 3.64 -2.41 24.47
N ASP A 147 3.95 -1.27 23.86
CA ASP A 147 3.35 -0.86 22.59
C ASP A 147 3.89 -1.68 21.40
N HIS A 148 5.01 -2.39 21.58
CA HIS A 148 5.49 -3.34 20.58
C HIS A 148 4.54 -4.53 20.50
N GLY A 149 3.89 -4.75 19.35
CA GLY A 149 2.86 -5.80 19.17
C GLY A 149 3.30 -7.26 19.34
N ARG A 150 4.53 -7.50 19.81
CA ARG A 150 5.08 -8.80 20.23
C ARG A 150 5.70 -8.78 21.63
N ALA A 151 5.51 -7.70 22.39
CA ALA A 151 6.01 -7.58 23.74
C ALA A 151 5.23 -8.51 24.66
N VAL A 152 5.96 -9.41 25.33
CA VAL A 152 5.42 -10.30 26.37
C VAL A 152 5.49 -9.63 27.75
N LEU A 153 6.44 -8.71 27.93
CA LEU A 153 6.60 -7.92 29.15
C LEU A 153 5.99 -6.54 28.94
N ILE A 154 5.37 -6.01 29.99
CA ILE A 154 4.98 -4.60 30.09
C ILE A 154 5.88 -3.85 31.07
N GLU A 155 5.78 -2.53 31.10
CA GLU A 155 6.59 -1.63 31.94
C GLU A 155 6.59 -2.09 33.42
N ALA A 156 5.41 -2.44 33.95
CA ALA A 156 5.26 -2.93 35.30
C ALA A 156 6.01 -4.26 35.56
N ASN A 157 6.05 -5.18 34.57
CA ASN A 157 6.82 -6.41 34.71
C ASN A 157 8.32 -6.14 34.73
N VAL A 158 8.78 -5.19 33.92
CA VAL A 158 10.21 -4.83 33.84
C VAL A 158 10.69 -4.22 35.15
N LEU A 159 9.90 -3.32 35.75
CA LEU A 159 10.19 -2.75 37.06
C LEU A 159 10.19 -3.82 38.16
N ASP A 160 9.21 -4.73 38.16
CA ASP A 160 9.16 -5.81 39.16
C ASP A 160 10.32 -6.81 39.00
N ILE A 161 10.69 -7.17 37.76
CA ILE A 161 11.86 -8.01 37.48
C ILE A 161 13.13 -7.35 38.02
N ARG A 162 13.35 -6.05 37.78
CA ARG A 162 14.54 -5.34 38.25
C ARG A 162 14.59 -5.28 39.78
N ARG A 163 13.46 -4.94 40.42
CA ARG A 163 13.35 -4.91 41.89
C ARG A 163 13.66 -6.26 42.51
N ARG A 164 13.03 -7.33 42.05
CA ARG A 164 13.19 -8.68 42.61
C ARG A 164 14.58 -9.27 42.35
N ALA A 165 15.19 -8.94 41.22
CA ALA A 165 16.59 -9.28 40.96
C ALA A 165 17.55 -8.55 41.91
N ALA A 166 17.27 -7.28 42.25
CA ALA A 166 18.03 -6.54 43.26
C ALA A 166 17.84 -7.14 44.67
N ASP A 167 16.66 -7.68 44.96
CA ASP A 167 16.35 -8.42 46.20
C ASP A 167 16.99 -9.83 46.23
N GLY A 168 17.77 -10.21 45.20
CA GLY A 168 18.55 -11.45 45.15
C GLY A 168 17.88 -12.62 44.43
N GLU A 169 16.72 -12.41 43.81
CA GLU A 169 16.04 -13.48 43.08
C GLU A 169 16.73 -13.81 41.75
N SER A 170 16.87 -15.10 41.46
CA SER A 170 17.59 -15.54 40.27
C SER A 170 16.84 -15.23 38.96
N ALA A 171 17.57 -14.85 37.91
CA ALA A 171 17.01 -14.62 36.58
C ALA A 171 16.27 -15.85 36.00
N ALA A 172 16.62 -17.06 36.44
CA ALA A 172 15.94 -18.29 36.03
C ALA A 172 14.56 -18.46 36.69
N ALA A 173 14.40 -18.02 37.94
CA ALA A 173 13.10 -18.02 38.63
C ALA A 173 12.15 -17.01 37.99
N LEU A 174 12.62 -15.77 37.82
CA LEU A 174 11.87 -14.70 37.17
C LEU A 174 11.47 -15.07 35.74
N ALA A 175 12.34 -15.71 34.98
CA ALA A 175 12.03 -16.15 33.61
C ALA A 175 10.86 -17.14 33.54
N ARG A 176 10.80 -18.10 34.48
CA ARG A 176 9.70 -19.07 34.56
C ARG A 176 8.38 -18.37 34.91
N GLU A 177 8.43 -17.43 35.85
CA GLU A 177 7.25 -16.73 36.32
C GLU A 177 6.66 -15.81 35.25
N PHE A 178 7.49 -14.97 34.64
CA PHE A 178 7.08 -14.07 33.57
C PHE A 178 6.93 -14.75 32.20
N LYS A 179 7.14 -16.07 32.14
CA LYS A 179 7.03 -16.91 30.92
C LYS A 179 7.85 -16.36 29.75
N VAL A 180 9.06 -15.87 30.05
CA VAL A 180 10.02 -15.38 29.06
C VAL A 180 11.31 -16.18 29.12
N HIS A 181 12.11 -16.08 28.06
CA HIS A 181 13.41 -16.74 28.03
C HIS A 181 14.35 -16.11 29.07
N ARG A 182 15.19 -16.92 29.74
CA ARG A 182 16.17 -16.47 30.75
C ARG A 182 17.03 -15.30 30.28
N ARG A 183 17.48 -15.36 29.01
CA ARG A 183 18.26 -14.29 28.37
C ARG A 183 17.51 -12.96 28.25
N THR A 184 16.17 -12.98 28.15
CA THR A 184 15.34 -11.78 28.14
C THR A 184 15.39 -11.09 29.50
N VAL A 185 15.26 -11.86 30.58
CA VAL A 185 15.36 -11.34 31.96
C VAL A 185 16.75 -10.76 32.24
N GLU A 186 17.82 -11.43 31.81
CA GLU A 186 19.19 -10.91 31.97
C GLU A 186 19.39 -9.54 31.30
N LYS A 187 18.86 -9.37 30.08
CA LYS A 187 18.93 -8.10 29.36
C LYS A 187 18.10 -7.00 30.01
N VAL A 188 16.98 -7.35 30.64
CA VAL A 188 16.15 -6.42 31.42
C VAL A 188 16.89 -5.96 32.69
N ILE A 189 17.50 -6.90 33.42
CA ILE A 189 18.26 -6.61 34.64
C ILE A 189 19.48 -5.73 34.33
N LYS A 190 20.19 -6.02 33.23
CA LYS A 190 21.36 -5.25 32.79
C LYS A 190 21.04 -3.89 32.16
N GLY A 191 19.76 -3.56 31.97
CA GLY A 191 19.35 -2.33 31.27
C GLY A 191 19.70 -2.31 29.77
N GLU A 192 20.06 -3.44 29.17
CA GLU A 192 20.36 -3.54 27.73
C GLU A 192 19.08 -3.35 26.87
N THR A 193 17.92 -3.67 27.45
CA THR A 193 16.58 -3.48 26.90
C THR A 193 15.74 -2.61 27.84
N TRP A 194 14.66 -2.00 27.33
CA TRP A 194 13.81 -1.09 28.11
C TRP A 194 14.55 0.11 28.71
N LYS A 195 15.46 0.70 27.92
CA LYS A 195 16.31 1.85 28.29
C LYS A 195 15.57 3.15 28.62
N HIS A 196 14.27 3.21 28.33
CA HIS A 196 13.44 4.38 28.61
C HIS A 196 12.77 4.29 29.99
N LEU A 197 12.82 3.12 30.63
CA LEU A 197 12.49 2.95 32.03
C LEU A 197 13.85 2.96 32.74
N ASP A 198 14.18 4.06 33.41
CA ASP A 198 15.32 4.08 34.33
C ASP A 198 14.89 3.44 35.66
#